data_AF-A0A2E1MHW4-F1
#
_entry.id   AF-A0A2E1MHW4-F1
#
_cell.length_a   1.000
_cell.length_b   1.000
_cell.length_c   1.000
_cell.angle_alpha   90.00
_cell.angle_beta   90.00
_cell.angle_gamma   90.00
#
_symmetry.space_group_name_H-M   'P 1'
#
loop_
_entity.id
_entity.type
_entity.pdbx_description
1 polymer ?
#
loop_
_entity_poly.entity_id
_entity_poly.type
_entity_poly.pdbx_seq_one_letter_code
_entity_poly.pdbx_strand_id
1 'polypeptide(L)'
;MKFIYIFITMLSISFSNFVSEKQYDIESLILAPCCYGGIVSEHNSPMSKLISNFVKEIYSENFDNQQAISKLDEIIDFSIKNGLINRTNNQENYNLISHNMDQEVFLELFVNLFGEKIRAVPQNNFFGKITWIFPYSIMIIGIITVSYIIKKLSSNNEQILSEVEKEKIELHIEKYDSNVY
;
A
#
# COMPACT_ATOMS: atom_id res chain seq x y z
N MET A 1 40.59 -16.92 -8.18
CA MET A 1 39.66 -18.07 -8.01
C MET A 1 38.52 -17.79 -7.03
N LYS A 2 38.71 -17.10 -5.89
CA LYS A 2 37.61 -16.75 -4.95
C LYS A 2 36.46 -15.90 -5.56
N PHE A 3 36.77 -14.97 -6.47
CA PHE A 3 35.75 -14.13 -7.14
C PHE A 3 34.86 -14.89 -8.13
N ILE A 4 35.35 -15.99 -8.72
CA ILE A 4 34.56 -16.82 -9.64
C ILE A 4 33.47 -17.58 -8.87
N TYR A 5 33.77 -18.05 -7.66
CA TYR A 5 32.76 -18.71 -6.82
C TYR A 5 31.66 -17.73 -6.37
N ILE A 6 31.99 -16.47 -6.10
CA ILE A 6 31.00 -15.42 -5.76
C ILE A 6 30.08 -15.13 -6.95
N PHE A 7 30.64 -15.05 -8.16
CA PHE A 7 29.86 -14.83 -9.38
C PHE A 7 28.97 -16.03 -9.73
N ILE A 8 29.47 -17.25 -9.52
CA ILE A 8 28.70 -18.50 -9.71
C ILE A 8 27.58 -18.62 -8.66
N THR A 9 27.80 -18.23 -7.40
CA THR A 9 26.74 -18.23 -6.39
C THR A 9 25.65 -17.19 -6.65
N MET A 10 26.00 -16.05 -7.28
CA MET A 10 25.01 -15.01 -7.60
C MET A 10 24.17 -15.37 -8.83
N LEU A 11 24.75 -16.11 -9.78
CA LEU A 11 24.07 -16.56 -11.00
C LEU A 11 23.05 -17.70 -10.73
N SER A 12 23.24 -18.46 -9.65
CA SER A 12 22.34 -19.55 -9.24
C SER A 12 20.97 -19.10 -8.72
N ILE A 13 20.74 -17.80 -8.52
CA ILE A 13 19.46 -17.28 -7.99
C ILE A 13 18.47 -16.95 -9.13
N SER A 14 18.89 -16.98 -10.39
CA SER A 14 18.08 -16.42 -11.49
C SER A 14 17.11 -17.35 -12.21
N PHE A 15 16.86 -18.57 -11.71
CA PHE A 15 15.90 -19.49 -12.35
C PHE A 15 14.96 -20.16 -11.35
N SER A 16 14.10 -19.36 -10.74
CA SER A 16 12.86 -19.85 -10.17
C SER A 16 11.73 -19.67 -11.19
N ASN A 17 11.21 -20.79 -11.71
CA ASN A 17 9.96 -20.81 -12.48
C ASN A 17 8.79 -20.53 -11.53
N PHE A 18 8.46 -19.25 -11.27
CA PHE A 18 7.30 -18.86 -10.47
C PHE A 18 6.10 -18.57 -11.37
N VAL A 19 5.17 -19.51 -11.48
CA VAL A 19 3.75 -19.16 -11.62
C VAL A 19 3.25 -18.94 -10.19
N SER A 20 3.24 -17.68 -9.73
CA SER A 20 2.47 -17.22 -8.55
C SER A 20 2.66 -15.71 -8.26
N GLU A 21 3.81 -15.09 -8.56
CA GLU A 21 4.06 -13.70 -8.13
C GLU A 21 3.26 -12.69 -8.97
N LYS A 22 3.43 -12.71 -10.30
CA LYS A 22 2.67 -11.81 -11.20
C LYS A 22 1.15 -11.99 -11.06
N GLN A 23 0.70 -13.24 -10.90
CA GLN A 23 -0.72 -13.52 -10.67
C GLN A 23 -1.20 -12.93 -9.34
N TYR A 24 -0.44 -13.15 -8.25
CA TYR A 24 -0.75 -12.60 -6.95
C TYR A 24 -0.77 -11.07 -6.98
N ASP A 25 0.19 -10.43 -7.65
CA ASP A 25 0.25 -8.97 -7.78
C ASP A 25 -0.99 -8.43 -8.47
N ILE A 26 -1.40 -9.04 -9.60
CA ILE A 26 -2.60 -8.65 -10.36
C ILE A 26 -3.87 -8.84 -9.52
N GLU A 27 -4.02 -10.00 -8.89
CA GLU A 27 -5.16 -10.28 -8.02
C GLU A 27 -5.18 -9.36 -6.79
N SER A 28 -4.03 -8.84 -6.37
CA SER A 28 -3.91 -7.91 -5.25
C SER A 28 -4.34 -6.48 -5.57
N LEU A 29 -4.52 -6.14 -6.86
CA LEU A 29 -4.97 -4.81 -7.30
C LEU A 29 -6.47 -4.59 -7.10
N ILE A 30 -7.24 -5.67 -6.97
CA ILE A 30 -8.70 -5.63 -6.95
C ILE A 30 -9.29 -6.26 -5.69
N LEU A 31 -10.28 -5.57 -5.14
CA LEU A 31 -11.18 -6.08 -4.12
C LEU A 31 -12.13 -7.09 -4.77
N ALA A 32 -12.53 -8.12 -4.03
CA ALA A 32 -13.48 -9.11 -4.48
C ALA A 32 -14.86 -8.45 -4.70
N PRO A 33 -15.44 -8.48 -5.92
CA PRO A 33 -16.67 -7.76 -6.23
C PRO A 33 -17.90 -8.21 -5.42
N CYS A 34 -17.84 -9.39 -4.81
CA CYS A 34 -18.91 -9.92 -3.97
C CYS A 34 -19.08 -9.16 -2.64
N CYS A 35 -18.02 -8.57 -2.09
CA CYS A 35 -18.06 -7.91 -0.78
C CYS A 35 -17.36 -6.55 -0.73
N TYR A 36 -16.46 -6.24 -1.68
CA TYR A 36 -15.60 -5.05 -1.68
C TYR A 36 -14.74 -4.88 -0.40
N GLY A 37 -14.58 -5.95 0.39
CA GLY A 37 -13.85 -5.91 1.66
C GLY A 37 -12.59 -6.78 1.67
N GLY A 38 -12.58 -7.88 0.92
CA GLY A 38 -11.41 -8.75 0.76
C GLY A 38 -10.72 -8.52 -0.58
N ILE A 39 -9.42 -8.76 -0.64
CA ILE A 39 -8.63 -8.72 -1.88
C ILE A 39 -8.79 -10.07 -2.61
N VAL A 40 -8.84 -10.09 -3.94
CA VAL A 40 -9.06 -11.34 -4.70
C VAL A 40 -8.00 -12.40 -4.38
N SER A 41 -6.73 -12.00 -4.27
CA SER A 41 -5.59 -12.89 -3.97
C SER A 41 -5.69 -13.59 -2.60
N GLU A 42 -6.42 -13.00 -1.65
CA GLU A 42 -6.53 -13.49 -0.27
C GLU A 42 -7.95 -13.98 0.08
N HIS A 43 -8.88 -13.90 -0.87
CA HIS A 43 -10.29 -14.18 -0.63
C HIS A 43 -10.74 -15.45 -1.35
N ASN A 44 -11.04 -16.51 -0.61
CA ASN A 44 -11.53 -17.76 -1.19
C ASN A 44 -13.06 -17.74 -1.41
N SER A 45 -13.48 -17.22 -2.56
CA SER A 45 -14.90 -17.18 -2.97
C SER A 45 -15.09 -17.73 -4.39
N PRO A 46 -16.33 -18.12 -4.78
CA PRO A 46 -16.62 -18.47 -6.17
C PRO A 46 -16.22 -17.35 -7.14
N MET A 47 -16.47 -16.09 -6.79
CA MET A 47 -16.10 -14.93 -7.59
C MET A 47 -14.58 -14.83 -7.75
N SER A 48 -13.83 -14.89 -6.66
CA SER A 48 -12.36 -14.82 -6.70
C SER A 48 -11.75 -15.93 -7.52
N LYS A 49 -12.35 -17.14 -7.51
CA LYS A 49 -11.91 -18.26 -8.36
C LYS A 49 -12.13 -17.99 -9.84
N LEU A 50 -13.27 -17.40 -10.22
CA LEU A 50 -13.53 -17.01 -11.62
C LEU A 50 -12.49 -15.97 -12.08
N ILE A 51 -12.24 -14.95 -11.26
CA ILE A 51 -11.22 -13.94 -11.53
C ILE A 51 -9.83 -14.59 -11.64
N SER A 52 -9.46 -15.47 -10.70
CA SER A 52 -8.18 -16.17 -10.73
C SER A 52 -8.02 -17.03 -11.97
N ASN A 53 -9.09 -17.70 -12.41
CA ASN A 53 -9.08 -18.48 -13.65
C ASN A 53 -8.90 -17.61 -14.90
N PHE A 54 -9.49 -16.40 -14.90
CA PHE A 54 -9.30 -15.42 -15.94
C PHE A 54 -7.86 -14.88 -15.95
N VAL A 55 -7.31 -14.49 -14.80
CA VAL A 55 -5.91 -14.04 -14.67
C VAL A 55 -4.95 -15.14 -15.16
N LYS A 56 -5.15 -16.39 -14.74
CA LYS A 56 -4.35 -17.53 -15.21
C LYS A 56 -4.36 -17.67 -16.73
N GLU A 57 -5.49 -17.41 -17.39
CA GLU A 57 -5.59 -17.47 -18.84
C GLU A 57 -4.78 -16.37 -19.51
N ILE A 58 -4.96 -15.13 -19.07
CA ILE A 58 -4.28 -13.93 -19.58
C ILE A 58 -2.75 -14.09 -19.57
N TYR A 59 -2.23 -14.74 -18.52
CA TYR A 59 -0.81 -14.94 -18.29
C TYR A 59 -0.31 -16.36 -18.64
N SER A 60 -1.14 -17.19 -19.27
CA SER A 60 -0.74 -18.53 -19.69
C SER A 60 0.17 -18.49 -20.91
N GLU A 61 1.12 -19.44 -21.01
CA GLU A 61 2.00 -19.56 -22.18
C GLU A 61 1.23 -19.85 -23.48
N ASN A 62 0.07 -20.50 -23.37
CA ASN A 62 -0.80 -20.86 -24.49
C ASN A 62 -2.05 -19.99 -24.52
N PHE A 63 -1.89 -18.67 -24.38
CA PHE A 63 -3.01 -17.74 -24.34
C PHE A 63 -3.92 -17.88 -25.55
N ASP A 64 -5.20 -18.10 -25.29
CA ASP A 64 -6.27 -18.02 -26.28
C ASP A 64 -7.23 -16.88 -25.91
N ASN A 65 -7.36 -15.92 -26.82
CA ASN A 65 -8.24 -14.78 -26.63
C ASN A 65 -9.72 -15.20 -26.47
N GLN A 66 -10.16 -16.23 -27.18
CA GLN A 66 -11.54 -16.73 -27.05
C GLN A 66 -11.77 -17.38 -25.69
N GLN A 67 -10.78 -18.13 -25.19
CA GLN A 67 -10.81 -18.71 -23.86
C GLN A 67 -10.80 -17.63 -22.76
N ALA A 68 -10.01 -16.57 -22.94
CA ALA A 68 -9.99 -15.43 -22.02
C ALA A 68 -11.35 -14.70 -21.99
N ILE A 69 -11.94 -14.42 -23.15
CA ILE A 69 -13.28 -13.83 -23.27
C ILE A 69 -14.32 -14.74 -22.58
N SER A 70 -14.30 -16.05 -22.83
CA SER A 70 -15.22 -17.00 -22.20
C SER A 70 -15.13 -16.96 -20.67
N LYS A 71 -13.91 -16.88 -20.11
CA LYS A 71 -13.71 -16.76 -18.66
C LYS A 71 -14.18 -15.42 -18.11
N LEU A 72 -14.04 -14.34 -18.87
CA LEU A 72 -14.61 -13.05 -18.50
C LEU A 72 -16.14 -13.08 -18.51
N ASP A 73 -16.74 -13.74 -19.49
CA ASP A 73 -18.19 -13.94 -19.56
C ASP A 73 -18.73 -14.72 -18.36
N GLU A 74 -18.00 -15.75 -17.88
CA GLU A 74 -18.35 -16.43 -16.63
C GLU A 74 -18.41 -15.46 -15.42
N ILE A 75 -17.45 -14.52 -15.33
CA ILE A 75 -17.44 -13.48 -14.29
C ILE A 75 -18.65 -12.56 -14.45
N ILE A 76 -18.93 -12.10 -15.67
CA ILE A 76 -20.03 -11.18 -15.97
C ILE A 76 -21.38 -11.85 -15.66
N ASP A 77 -21.59 -13.07 -16.11
CA ASP A 77 -22.83 -13.83 -15.89
C ASP A 77 -23.04 -14.12 -14.39
N PHE A 78 -21.98 -14.52 -13.68
CA PHE A 78 -22.03 -14.66 -12.22
C PHE A 78 -22.39 -13.33 -11.55
N SER A 79 -21.81 -12.23 -12.01
CA SER A 79 -22.05 -10.89 -11.46
C SER A 79 -23.49 -10.42 -11.67
N ILE A 80 -24.03 -10.59 -12.87
CA ILE A 80 -25.42 -10.25 -13.21
C ILE A 80 -26.39 -11.10 -12.38
N LYS A 81 -26.15 -12.42 -12.32
CA LYS A 81 -26.99 -13.36 -11.57
C LYS A 81 -27.08 -13.01 -10.08
N ASN A 82 -26.00 -12.49 -9.50
CA ASN A 82 -25.93 -12.09 -8.10
C ASN A 82 -26.23 -10.60 -7.87
N GLY A 83 -26.66 -9.86 -8.90
CA GLY A 83 -27.02 -8.44 -8.78
C GLY A 83 -25.86 -7.50 -8.49
N LEU A 84 -24.62 -7.88 -8.84
CA LEU A 84 -23.41 -7.08 -8.61
C LEU A 84 -23.24 -6.00 -9.68
N ILE A 85 -23.65 -6.29 -10.91
CA ILE A 85 -23.62 -5.40 -12.08
C ILE A 85 -24.89 -5.56 -12.89
N ASN A 86 -25.21 -4.54 -13.70
CA ASN A 86 -26.30 -4.60 -14.67
C ASN A 86 -25.79 -5.13 -16.02
N ARG A 87 -26.68 -5.71 -16.83
CA ARG A 87 -26.33 -6.16 -18.18
C ARG A 87 -26.00 -4.96 -19.08
N THR A 88 -24.79 -4.95 -19.62
CA THR A 88 -24.26 -3.91 -20.51
C THR A 88 -23.60 -4.54 -21.74
N ASN A 89 -23.31 -3.73 -22.76
CA ASN A 89 -22.47 -4.16 -23.88
C ASN A 89 -21.00 -4.16 -23.42
N ASN A 90 -20.32 -5.29 -23.56
CA ASN A 90 -18.93 -5.49 -23.13
C ASN A 90 -17.93 -5.49 -24.30
N GLN A 91 -18.33 -5.07 -25.51
CA GLN A 91 -17.46 -5.05 -26.69
C GLN A 91 -16.14 -4.29 -26.44
N GLU A 92 -16.21 -3.13 -25.79
CA GLU A 92 -15.01 -2.33 -25.46
C GLU A 92 -14.11 -3.05 -24.46
N ASN A 93 -14.69 -3.76 -23.48
CA ASN A 93 -13.97 -4.55 -22.50
C ASN A 93 -13.23 -5.73 -23.15
N TYR A 94 -13.85 -6.38 -24.14
CA TYR A 94 -13.19 -7.47 -24.88
C TYR A 94 -11.99 -6.98 -25.70
N ASN A 95 -11.98 -5.72 -26.16
CA ASN A 95 -10.84 -5.16 -26.90
C ASN A 95 -9.61 -4.91 -26.01
N LEU A 96 -9.80 -4.80 -24.69
CA LEU A 96 -8.71 -4.63 -23.73
C LEU A 96 -7.97 -5.95 -23.43
N ILE A 97 -8.63 -7.10 -23.71
CA ILE A 97 -8.07 -8.42 -23.44
C ILE A 97 -6.90 -8.67 -24.39
N SER A 98 -5.73 -8.91 -23.80
CA SER A 98 -4.52 -9.25 -24.52
C SER A 98 -3.64 -10.14 -23.67
N HIS A 99 -2.80 -10.95 -24.34
CA HIS A 99 -1.82 -11.76 -23.63
C HIS A 99 -0.90 -10.86 -22.81
N ASN A 100 -0.64 -11.25 -21.56
CA ASN A 100 0.30 -10.54 -20.69
C ASN A 100 -0.05 -9.04 -20.49
N MET A 101 -1.34 -8.68 -20.52
CA MET A 101 -1.82 -7.29 -20.38
C MET A 101 -1.21 -6.56 -19.17
N ASP A 102 -1.05 -5.25 -19.26
CA ASP A 102 -0.52 -4.44 -18.16
C ASP A 102 -1.51 -4.40 -16.97
N GLN A 103 -0.98 -4.25 -15.76
CA GLN A 103 -1.70 -4.10 -14.51
C GLN A 103 -2.73 -2.97 -14.57
N GLU A 104 -2.37 -1.84 -15.20
CA GLU A 104 -3.27 -0.69 -15.35
C GLU A 104 -4.45 -1.01 -16.27
N VAL A 105 -4.20 -1.69 -17.39
CA VAL A 105 -5.24 -2.12 -18.34
C VAL A 105 -6.13 -3.18 -17.71
N PHE A 106 -5.57 -4.10 -16.93
CA PHE A 106 -6.33 -5.09 -16.19
C PHE A 106 -7.25 -4.42 -15.17
N LEU A 107 -6.72 -3.45 -14.42
CA LEU A 107 -7.50 -2.69 -13.45
C LEU A 107 -8.60 -1.88 -14.13
N GLU A 108 -8.31 -1.26 -15.28
CA GLU A 108 -9.29 -0.53 -16.09
C GLU A 108 -10.44 -1.43 -16.56
N LEU A 109 -10.14 -2.64 -17.06
CA LEU A 109 -11.15 -3.63 -17.42
C LEU A 109 -12.12 -3.91 -16.26
N PHE A 110 -11.60 -4.15 -15.05
CA PHE A 110 -12.43 -4.45 -13.89
C PHE A 110 -13.16 -3.21 -13.35
N VAL A 111 -12.57 -2.02 -13.47
CA VAL A 111 -13.24 -0.75 -13.14
C VAL A 111 -14.40 -0.48 -14.10
N ASN A 112 -14.25 -0.77 -15.40
CA ASN A 112 -15.33 -0.63 -16.37
C ASN A 112 -16.51 -1.56 -16.06
N LEU A 113 -16.25 -2.73 -15.47
CA LEU A 113 -17.29 -3.69 -15.09
C LEU A 113 -17.97 -3.34 -13.75
N PHE A 114 -17.18 -3.06 -12.70
CA PHE A 114 -17.67 -2.98 -11.31
C PHE A 114 -17.64 -1.56 -10.72
N GLY A 115 -17.06 -0.62 -11.45
CA GLY A 115 -16.80 0.75 -11.00
C GLY A 115 -15.53 0.88 -10.15
N GLU A 116 -15.21 2.12 -9.82
CA GLU A 116 -13.98 2.53 -9.12
C GLU A 116 -13.75 1.91 -7.74
N LYS A 117 -14.83 1.49 -7.06
CA LYS A 117 -14.77 0.84 -5.73
C LYS A 117 -14.09 -0.53 -5.74
N ILE A 118 -13.80 -1.09 -6.93
CA ILE A 118 -13.13 -2.38 -7.05
C ILE A 118 -11.62 -2.29 -6.80
N ARG A 119 -11.03 -1.09 -6.82
CA ARG A 119 -9.59 -0.94 -6.63
C ARG A 119 -9.20 -1.20 -5.17
N ALA A 120 -8.23 -2.09 -4.95
CA ALA A 120 -7.58 -2.27 -3.65
C ALA A 120 -6.46 -1.22 -3.43
N VAL A 121 -5.98 -0.63 -4.52
CA VAL A 121 -4.98 0.46 -4.51
C VAL A 121 -5.66 1.80 -4.81
N PRO A 122 -5.13 2.92 -4.28
CA PRO A 122 -5.69 4.24 -4.56
C PRO A 122 -5.61 4.59 -6.05
N GLN A 123 -6.59 5.39 -6.50
CA GLN A 123 -6.69 5.86 -7.88
C GLN A 123 -5.47 6.69 -8.32
N ASN A 124 -5.19 6.77 -9.61
CA ASN A 124 -4.09 7.58 -10.16
C ASN A 124 -4.37 9.11 -10.17
N ASN A 125 -5.43 9.57 -9.51
CA ASN A 125 -5.80 10.97 -9.40
C ASN A 125 -5.02 11.69 -8.28
N PHE A 126 -5.28 13.00 -8.12
CA PHE A 126 -4.62 13.84 -7.13
C PHE A 126 -4.73 13.27 -5.70
N PHE A 127 -5.93 12.84 -5.29
CA PHE A 127 -6.15 12.31 -3.95
C PHE A 127 -5.48 10.96 -3.74
N GLY A 128 -5.50 10.06 -4.72
CA GLY A 128 -4.86 8.76 -4.59
C GLY A 128 -3.33 8.83 -4.55
N LYS A 129 -2.72 9.80 -5.23
CA LYS A 129 -1.28 10.08 -5.09
C LYS A 129 -0.92 10.57 -3.68
N ILE A 130 -1.77 11.39 -3.07
CA ILE A 130 -1.54 11.88 -1.70
C ILE A 130 -1.58 10.74 -0.69
N THR A 131 -2.42 9.72 -0.89
CA THR A 131 -2.52 8.56 0.02
C THR A 131 -1.17 7.87 0.26
N TRP A 132 -0.31 7.77 -0.76
CA TRP A 132 1.03 7.18 -0.62
C TRP A 132 2.03 8.09 0.12
N ILE A 133 1.86 9.40 0.02
CA ILE A 133 2.77 10.40 0.58
C ILE A 133 2.40 10.74 2.04
N PHE A 134 1.13 10.58 2.39
CA PHE A 134 0.54 11.00 3.66
C PHE A 134 1.24 10.42 4.92
N PRO A 135 1.61 9.13 4.98
CA PRO A 135 2.30 8.59 6.16
C PRO A 135 3.64 9.28 6.43
N TYR A 136 4.41 9.51 5.36
CA TYR A 136 5.71 10.16 5.46
C TYR A 136 5.57 11.65 5.82
N SER A 137 4.56 12.34 5.27
CA SER A 137 4.33 13.75 5.59
C SER A 137 3.95 13.95 7.05
N ILE A 138 3.05 13.12 7.60
CA ILE A 138 2.70 13.14 9.03
C ILE A 138 3.93 12.86 9.89
N MET A 139 4.73 11.86 9.53
CA MET A 139 5.95 11.51 10.26
C MET A 139 6.92 12.70 10.33
N ILE A 140 7.14 13.39 9.20
CA ILE A 140 8.02 14.57 9.15
C ILE A 140 7.47 15.70 10.03
N ILE A 141 6.17 16.02 9.92
CA ILE A 141 5.53 17.06 10.74
C ILE A 141 5.64 16.73 12.23
N GLY A 142 5.47 15.45 12.60
CA GLY A 142 5.63 14.96 13.96
C GLY A 142 7.05 15.17 14.49
N ILE A 143 8.07 14.79 13.72
CA ILE A 143 9.48 14.98 14.08
C ILE A 143 9.79 16.46 14.28
N ILE A 144 9.32 17.34 13.38
CA ILE A 144 9.52 18.79 13.48
C ILE A 144 8.87 19.33 14.76
N THR A 145 7.63 18.94 15.03
CA THR A 145 6.86 19.40 16.20
C THR A 145 7.53 18.99 17.50
N VAL A 146 7.94 17.72 17.62
CA VAL A 146 8.65 17.21 18.79
C VAL A 146 10.00 17.91 18.99
N SER A 147 10.77 18.08 17.90
CA SER A 147 12.06 18.80 17.95
C SER A 147 11.89 20.24 18.44
N TYR A 148 10.84 20.92 17.99
CA TYR A 148 10.51 22.27 18.43
C TYR A 148 10.14 22.31 19.92
N ILE A 149 9.32 21.37 20.40
CA ILE A 149 8.94 21.27 21.81
C ILE A 149 10.16 20.99 22.69
N ILE A 150 11.00 20.03 22.32
CA ILE A 150 12.22 19.70 23.07
C ILE A 150 13.13 20.92 23.15
N LYS A 151 13.36 21.63 22.04
CA LYS A 151 14.17 22.86 22.03
C LYS A 151 13.59 23.93 22.95
N LYS A 152 12.26 24.12 22.94
CA LYS A 152 11.58 25.08 23.81
C LYS A 152 11.67 24.71 25.29
N LEU A 153 11.48 23.44 25.64
CA LEU A 153 11.59 22.95 27.01
C LEU A 153 13.03 23.00 27.52
N SER A 154 14.01 22.60 26.70
CA SER A 154 15.43 22.67 27.04
C SER A 154 15.90 24.11 27.25
N SER A 155 15.42 25.07 26.45
CA SER A 155 15.80 26.48 26.56
C SER A 155 15.23 27.17 27.80
N ASN A 156 14.10 26.70 28.34
CA ASN A 156 13.47 27.28 29.52
C ASN A 156 14.09 26.82 30.85
N ASN A 157 15.05 25.87 30.83
CA ASN A 157 15.70 25.35 32.02
C ASN A 157 16.91 26.17 32.51
N GLU A 158 17.28 27.27 31.83
CA GLU A 158 18.40 28.14 32.26
C GLU A 158 18.02 29.16 33.34
N GLN A 159 16.76 29.20 33.79
CA GLN A 159 16.31 30.15 34.82
C GLN A 159 15.64 29.44 36.00
N ILE A 160 16.34 28.47 36.61
CA ILE A 160 15.82 27.73 37.78
C ILE A 160 15.86 28.58 39.07
N LEU A 161 16.75 29.57 39.14
CA LEU A 161 16.67 30.64 40.15
C LEU A 161 16.91 31.99 39.48
N SER A 162 15.99 32.92 39.70
CA SER A 162 16.24 34.34 39.43
C SER A 162 17.42 34.84 40.28
N GLU A 163 18.15 35.85 39.81
CA GLU A 163 19.26 36.46 40.58
C GLU A 163 18.82 36.90 41.98
N VAL A 164 17.55 37.32 42.12
CA VAL A 164 16.92 37.68 43.41
C VAL A 164 16.81 36.49 44.36
N GLU A 165 16.53 35.29 43.85
CA GLU A 165 16.43 34.08 44.66
C GLU A 165 17.81 33.56 45.05
N LYS A 166 18.82 33.72 44.18
CA LYS A 166 20.23 33.41 44.52
C LYS A 166 20.74 34.31 45.64
N GLU A 167 20.52 35.62 45.51
CA GLU A 167 20.93 36.61 46.51
C GLU A 167 20.25 36.35 47.87
N LYS A 168 18.95 36.01 47.87
CA LYS A 168 18.25 35.62 49.11
C LYS A 168 18.81 34.37 49.76
N ILE A 169 19.22 33.38 48.98
CA ILE A 169 19.81 32.14 49.50
C ILE A 169 21.19 32.42 50.07
N GLU A 170 22.02 33.20 49.39
CA GLU A 170 23.35 33.61 49.88
C GLU A 170 23.25 34.37 51.20
N LEU A 171 22.34 35.34 51.31
CA LEU A 171 22.09 36.08 52.55
C LEU A 171 21.61 35.17 53.70
N HIS A 172 20.86 34.12 53.38
CA HIS A 172 20.39 33.17 54.40
C HIS A 172 21.52 32.26 54.89
N ILE A 173 22.42 31.83 53.99
CA ILE A 173 23.61 31.04 54.32
C ILE A 173 24.57 31.87 55.17
N GLU A 174 24.86 33.11 54.78
CA GLU A 174 25.76 34.01 55.52
C GLU A 174 25.24 34.30 56.93
N LYS A 175 23.93 34.52 57.07
CA LYS A 175 23.29 34.71 58.37
C LYS A 175 23.31 33.44 59.24
N TYR A 176 23.24 32.26 58.63
CA TYR A 176 23.34 31.00 59.37
C TYR A 176 24.77 30.83 59.90
N ASP A 177 25.78 31.01 59.07
CA ASP A 177 27.19 30.90 59.45
C ASP A 177 27.60 31.94 60.50
N SER A 178 27.06 33.16 60.46
CA SER A 178 27.33 34.19 61.47
C SER A 178 26.74 33.88 62.85
N ASN A 179 25.76 32.97 62.94
CA ASN A 179 25.12 32.57 64.20
C ASN A 179 25.73 31.29 64.80
N VAL A 180 26.73 30.69 64.13
CA VAL A 180 27.40 29.45 64.55
C VAL A 180 28.72 29.72 65.32
N TYR A 181 29.08 30.99 65.54
CA TYR A 181 30.26 31.42 66.34
C TYR A 181 29.88 32.28 67.54
#